data_AF-Q33E79-F1
#
_entry.id   AF-Q33E79-F1
#
_cell.length_a   1.000
_cell.length_b   1.000
_cell.length_c   1.000
_cell.angle_alpha   90.00
_cell.angle_beta   90.00
_cell.angle_gamma   90.00
#
_symmetry.space_group_name_H-M   'P 1'
#
loop_
_entity.id
_entity.type
_entity.pdbx_description
1 polymer ?
#
loop_
_entity_poly.entity_id
_entity_poly.type
_entity_poly.pdbx_seq_one_letter_code
_entity_poly.pdbx_strand_id
1 'polypeptide(L)'
;MARSRIAKIEQTKKDKKISKNKTKFFKAEDVKRIAWSVKTFDEDRYVKVSMNGLFVQLGNFSNFKTIDELYPEIRNIVDSKGLIVAKRKSRNSGLAYCKDKGIMIPA
;
A
#
# COMPACT_ATOMS: atom_id res chain seq x y z
N MET A 1 -33.54 -45.40 -3.84
CA MET A 1 -32.36 -44.72 -4.45
C MET A 1 -32.11 -43.37 -3.76
N ALA A 2 -31.44 -43.35 -2.60
CA ALA A 2 -31.28 -42.16 -1.76
C ALA A 2 -29.81 -41.88 -1.38
N ARG A 3 -28.91 -41.94 -2.35
CA ARG A 3 -27.44 -41.78 -2.13
C ARG A 3 -26.84 -40.48 -2.68
N SER A 4 -27.63 -39.58 -3.26
CA SER A 4 -27.10 -38.37 -3.92
C SER A 4 -26.94 -37.15 -3.01
N ARG A 5 -27.68 -37.07 -1.89
CA ARG A 5 -27.65 -35.89 -0.99
C ARG A 5 -26.50 -35.90 0.03
N ILE A 6 -26.02 -37.07 0.46
CA ILE A 6 -24.99 -37.16 1.51
C ILE A 6 -23.61 -36.75 0.98
N ALA A 7 -23.26 -37.12 -0.26
CA ALA A 7 -22.00 -36.74 -0.89
C ALA A 7 -21.82 -35.22 -1.05
N LYS A 8 -22.92 -34.48 -1.21
CA LYS A 8 -22.92 -33.02 -1.36
C LYS A 8 -22.68 -32.29 -0.04
N ILE A 9 -22.99 -32.93 1.09
CA ILE A 9 -22.83 -32.36 2.43
C ILE A 9 -21.42 -32.61 2.98
N GLU A 10 -20.77 -33.72 2.59
CA GLU A 10 -19.37 -33.98 2.97
C GLU A 10 -18.36 -33.12 2.21
N GLN A 11 -18.65 -32.73 0.96
CA GLN A 11 -17.80 -31.82 0.20
C GLN A 11 -17.82 -30.39 0.76
N THR A 12 -18.95 -29.91 1.29
CA THR A 12 -19.06 -28.52 1.80
C THR A 12 -18.37 -28.30 3.15
N LYS A 13 -17.97 -29.37 3.85
CA LYS A 13 -17.26 -29.27 5.14
C LYS A 13 -15.73 -29.29 5.04
N LYS A 14 -15.13 -29.61 3.89
CA LYS A 14 -13.67 -29.80 3.75
C LYS A 14 -12.88 -28.59 3.23
N ASP A 15 -13.52 -27.52 2.77
CA ASP A 15 -12.82 -26.34 2.25
C ASP A 15 -12.97 -25.07 3.13
N LYS A 16 -13.14 -25.23 4.44
CA LYS A 16 -12.74 -24.17 5.38
C LYS A 16 -11.21 -24.20 5.59
N LYS A 17 -10.46 -24.03 4.50
CA LYS A 17 -9.07 -23.59 4.59
C LYS A 17 -9.10 -22.15 5.09
N ILE A 18 -8.68 -21.98 6.35
CA ILE A 18 -8.30 -20.70 6.95
C ILE A 18 -7.48 -19.93 5.92
N SER A 19 -8.08 -18.92 5.28
CA SER A 19 -7.39 -18.09 4.32
C SER A 19 -6.33 -17.31 5.10
N LYS A 20 -5.08 -17.76 5.01
CA LYS A 20 -3.89 -17.03 5.49
C LYS A 20 -4.09 -15.55 5.17
N ASN A 21 -4.04 -14.69 6.18
CA ASN A 21 -4.13 -13.23 6.04
C ASN A 21 -3.26 -12.77 4.86
N LYS A 22 -3.84 -12.58 3.67
CA LYS A 22 -3.13 -12.09 2.50
C LYS A 22 -2.67 -10.69 2.85
N THR A 23 -1.36 -10.51 2.98
CA THR A 23 -0.75 -9.17 3.12
C THR A 23 -1.20 -8.36 1.91
N LYS A 24 -2.09 -7.39 2.14
CA LYS A 24 -2.49 -6.47 1.08
C LYS A 24 -1.28 -5.62 0.73
N PHE A 25 -1.06 -5.42 -0.55
CA PHE A 25 -0.08 -4.46 -1.05
C PHE A 25 -0.84 -3.25 -1.57
N PHE A 26 -0.33 -2.05 -1.28
CA PHE A 26 -0.77 -0.83 -1.95
C PHE A 26 -0.46 -0.96 -3.44
N LYS A 27 -1.36 -0.48 -4.29
CA LYS A 27 -1.09 -0.21 -5.71
C LYS A 27 -0.86 1.29 -5.91
N ALA A 28 -0.33 1.68 -7.06
CA ALA A 28 -0.13 3.09 -7.42
C ALA A 28 -1.43 3.92 -7.29
N GLU A 29 -2.57 3.33 -7.68
CA GLU A 29 -3.90 3.94 -7.51
C GLU A 29 -4.25 4.23 -6.05
N ASP A 30 -3.90 3.31 -5.13
CA ASP A 30 -4.13 3.49 -3.70
C ASP A 30 -3.24 4.61 -3.15
N VAL A 31 -1.99 4.70 -3.63
CA VAL A 31 -1.07 5.79 -3.27
C VAL A 31 -1.64 7.12 -3.72
N LYS A 32 -2.11 7.22 -4.96
CA LYS A 32 -2.73 8.44 -5.49
C LYS A 32 -3.92 8.91 -4.65
N ARG A 33 -4.71 7.99 -4.09
CA ARG A 33 -5.88 8.32 -3.26
C ARG A 33 -5.52 8.70 -1.83
N ILE A 34 -4.64 7.93 -1.18
CA ILE A 34 -4.41 7.99 0.27
C ILE A 34 -3.17 8.83 0.63
N ALA A 35 -2.15 8.85 -0.23
CA ALA A 35 -0.90 9.52 0.10
C ALA A 35 -1.06 11.03 0.14
N TRP A 36 -0.53 11.62 1.20
CA TRP A 36 -0.30 13.05 1.32
C TRP A 36 1.17 13.40 1.08
N SER A 37 2.06 12.61 1.68
CA SER A 37 3.49 12.65 1.39
C SER A 37 4.10 11.27 1.27
N VAL A 38 5.24 11.21 0.61
CA VAL A 38 5.94 9.99 0.24
C VAL A 38 7.41 10.18 0.55
N LYS A 39 8.05 9.18 1.17
CA LYS A 39 9.51 9.14 1.37
C LYS A 39 10.10 8.07 0.46
N THR A 40 11.15 8.40 -0.29
CA THR A 40 11.88 7.44 -1.14
C THR A 40 12.95 6.68 -0.33
N PHE A 41 13.60 5.71 -0.96
CA PHE A 41 14.77 5.03 -0.37
C PHE A 41 15.98 5.96 -0.21
N ASP A 42 16.09 6.96 -1.08
CA ASP A 42 17.18 7.95 -1.11
C ASP A 42 16.92 9.14 -0.18
N GLU A 43 15.95 8.96 0.72
CA GLU A 43 15.53 9.91 1.75
C GLU A 43 14.80 11.16 1.28
N ASP A 44 14.59 11.30 -0.03
CA ASP A 44 13.78 12.37 -0.60
C ASP A 44 12.34 12.30 -0.12
N ARG A 45 11.77 13.48 0.15
CA ARG A 45 10.36 13.65 0.51
C ARG A 45 9.61 14.30 -0.65
N TYR A 46 8.50 13.70 -1.02
CA TYR A 46 7.61 14.18 -2.06
C TYR A 46 6.23 14.48 -1.46
N VAL A 47 5.65 15.63 -1.81
CA VAL A 47 4.34 16.05 -1.34
C VAL A 47 3.36 16.06 -2.49
N LYS A 48 2.15 15.55 -2.25
CA LYS A 48 1.08 15.54 -3.24
C LYS A 48 0.60 16.96 -3.52
N VAL A 49 0.64 17.37 -4.78
CA VAL A 49 0.20 18.70 -5.23
C VAL A 49 -1.19 18.64 -5.87
N SER A 50 -1.52 17.52 -6.49
CA SER A 50 -2.80 17.35 -7.21
C SER A 50 -3.43 15.99 -6.97
N MET A 51 -4.76 15.95 -7.03
CA MET A 51 -5.55 14.71 -7.01
C MET A 51 -5.25 13.81 -8.22
N ASN A 52 -4.60 14.35 -9.25
CA ASN A 52 -4.14 13.59 -10.41
C ASN A 52 -2.93 12.69 -10.13
N GLY A 53 -2.38 12.71 -8.92
CA GLY A 53 -1.22 11.91 -8.54
C GLY A 53 0.11 12.56 -8.92
N LEU A 54 0.13 13.89 -8.94
CA LEU A 54 1.34 14.68 -9.14
C LEU A 54 1.98 14.99 -7.79
N PHE A 55 3.28 14.76 -7.69
CA PHE A 55 4.07 15.01 -6.49
C PHE A 55 5.22 15.96 -6.79
N VAL A 56 5.59 16.79 -5.81
CA VAL A 56 6.74 17.69 -5.87
C VAL A 56 7.73 17.34 -4.78
N GLN A 57 9.02 17.41 -5.08
CA GLN A 57 10.07 17.18 -4.10
C GLN A 57 10.15 18.36 -3.11
N LEU A 58 10.21 18.05 -1.81
CA LEU A 58 10.44 19.03 -0.76
C LEU A 58 11.91 19.48 -0.83
N GLY A 59 12.16 20.79 -0.94
CA GLY A 59 13.51 21.35 -1.08
C GLY A 59 13.97 21.55 -2.53
N ASN A 60 13.30 20.94 -3.51
CA ASN A 60 13.48 21.23 -4.93
C ASN A 60 12.12 21.29 -5.62
N PHE A 61 11.47 22.45 -5.50
CA PHE A 61 10.10 22.69 -5.98
C PHE A 61 9.93 22.69 -7.50
N SER A 62 11.01 22.47 -8.26
CA SER A 62 10.98 22.27 -9.71
C SER A 62 10.93 20.80 -10.11
N ASN A 63 11.19 19.88 -9.18
CA ASN A 63 11.20 18.44 -9.47
C ASN A 63 9.82 17.81 -9.23
N PHE A 64 9.00 17.85 -10.27
CA PHE A 64 7.70 17.18 -10.29
C PHE A 64 7.85 15.76 -10.82
N LYS A 65 7.34 14.80 -10.06
CA LYS A 65 7.25 13.39 -10.49
C LYS A 65 5.79 12.94 -10.45
N THR A 66 5.43 12.11 -11.41
CA THR A 66 4.14 11.39 -11.38
C THR A 66 4.21 10.23 -10.41
N ILE A 67 3.06 9.76 -9.94
CA ILE A 67 3.02 8.60 -9.05
C ILE A 67 3.62 7.36 -9.71
N ASP A 68 3.48 7.16 -11.01
CA ASP A 68 3.96 5.97 -11.69
C ASP A 68 5.49 5.89 -11.71
N GLU A 69 6.15 7.04 -11.91
CA GLU A 69 7.62 7.18 -11.82
C GLU A 69 8.11 7.05 -10.38
N LEU A 70 7.38 7.64 -9.44
CA LEU A 70 7.78 7.66 -8.03
C LEU A 70 7.55 6.31 -7.36
N TYR A 71 6.52 5.56 -7.76
CA TYR A 71 6.06 4.32 -7.15
C TYR A 71 7.16 3.27 -6.87
N PRO A 72 8.09 2.95 -7.80
CA PRO A 72 9.19 2.03 -7.53
C PRO A 72 10.17 2.55 -6.47
N GLU A 73 10.32 3.86 -6.35
CA GLU A 73 11.25 4.52 -5.42
C GLU A 73 10.66 4.68 -4.01
N ILE A 74 9.36 4.44 -3.82
CA ILE A 74 8.67 4.66 -2.54
C ILE A 74 9.15 3.68 -1.46
N ARG A 75 9.68 4.24 -0.38
CA ARG A 75 9.96 3.54 0.88
C ARG A 75 8.77 3.56 1.82
N ASN A 76 8.18 4.74 2.04
CA ASN A 76 7.10 4.96 3.00
C ASN A 76 6.03 5.88 2.40
N ILE A 77 4.76 5.64 2.74
CA ILE A 77 3.64 6.53 2.43
C ILE A 77 3.06 7.07 3.72
N VAL A 78 2.81 8.37 3.72
CA VAL A 78 2.23 9.11 4.84
C VAL A 78 0.86 9.66 4.44
N ASP A 79 -0.12 9.51 5.32
CA ASP A 79 -1.45 10.12 5.18
C ASP A 79 -1.45 11.59 5.62
N SER A 80 -2.52 12.32 5.31
CA SER A 80 -2.85 13.68 5.76
C SER A 80 -2.62 13.94 7.25
N LYS A 81 -2.74 12.90 8.10
CA LYS A 81 -2.51 12.96 9.55
C LYS A 81 -1.05 12.80 9.98
N GLY A 82 -0.12 12.66 9.04
CA GLY A 82 1.30 12.41 9.33
C GLY A 82 1.62 10.95 9.71
N LEU A 83 0.69 10.02 9.50
CA LEU A 83 0.84 8.60 9.87
C LEU A 83 1.35 7.77 8.70
N ILE A 84 2.31 6.88 8.96
CA ILE A 84 2.78 5.94 7.93
C ILE A 84 1.75 4.83 7.69
N VAL A 85 1.11 4.84 6.53
CA VAL A 85 0.07 3.87 6.14
C VAL A 85 0.61 2.68 5.36
N ALA A 86 1.75 2.85 4.70
CA ALA A 86 2.40 1.81 3.91
C ALA A 86 3.91 1.92 3.97
N LYS A 87 4.59 0.77 3.92
CA LYS A 87 6.05 0.69 3.89
C LYS A 87 6.51 -0.40 2.93
N ARG A 88 7.58 -0.13 2.21
CA ARG A 88 8.27 -1.07 1.34
C ARG A 88 9.60 -1.46 1.97
N LYS A 89 9.85 -2.74 2.26
CA LYS A 89 11.05 -3.16 3.01
C LYS A 89 12.34 -2.97 2.19
N SER A 90 12.31 -3.30 0.90
CA SER A 90 13.40 -3.19 -0.07
C SER A 90 12.87 -2.75 -1.43
N ARG A 91 13.72 -2.22 -2.32
CA ARG A 91 13.31 -1.77 -3.67
C ARG A 91 12.53 -2.84 -4.45
N ASN A 92 12.90 -4.10 -4.29
CA ASN A 92 12.28 -5.26 -4.97
C ASN A 92 11.03 -5.81 -4.27
N SER A 93 10.69 -5.31 -3.08
CA SER A 93 9.50 -5.74 -2.34
C SER A 93 8.27 -4.91 -2.70
N GLY A 94 7.08 -5.50 -2.52
CA GLY A 94 5.83 -4.76 -2.64
C GLY A 94 5.65 -3.74 -1.51
N LEU A 95 4.87 -2.70 -1.77
CA LEU A 95 4.51 -1.68 -0.80
C LEU A 95 3.42 -2.23 0.13
N ALA A 96 3.82 -2.75 1.28
CA ALA A 96 2.91 -3.43 2.19
C ALA A 96 2.16 -2.45 3.09
N TYR A 97 0.90 -2.76 3.41
CA TYR A 97 0.15 -2.02 4.41
C TYR A 97 0.86 -2.10 5.77
N CYS A 98 1.04 -0.95 6.42
CA CYS A 98 1.52 -0.89 7.79
C CYS A 98 0.33 -1.25 8.70
N LYS A 99 0.40 -2.42 9.35
CA LYS A 99 -0.64 -2.88 10.29
C LYS A 99 -0.74 -1.94 11.49
N ASP A 100 0.41 -1.44 11.92
CA ASP A 100 0.52 -0.46 12.99
C ASP A 100 0.45 0.94 12.39
N LYS A 101 -0.75 1.54 12.42
CA LYS A 101 -1.02 2.91 11.93
C LYS A 101 -0.35 4.01 12.78
N GLY A 102 0.54 3.66 13.71
CA GLY A 102 0.96 4.52 14.82
C GLY A 102 2.34 5.18 14.68
N ILE A 103 3.08 4.96 13.60
CA ILE A 103 4.41 5.58 13.47
C ILE A 103 4.22 6.95 12.82
N MET A 104 4.13 7.99 13.65
CA MET A 104 4.20 9.40 13.24
C MET A 104 5.62 9.69 12.78
N ILE A 105 5.80 10.33 11.62
CA ILE A 105 7.12 10.85 11.22
C ILE A 105 7.31 12.19 11.94
N PRO A 106 8.33 12.35 12.81
CA PRO A 106 8.65 13.66 13.36
C PRO A 106 9.08 14.60 12.22
N ALA A 107 8.62 15.86 12.30
CA ALA A 107 8.78 16.89 11.28
C ALA A 107 10.23 17.00 10.80
#